data_AF-A0A6N3A8S0-F1
#
_entry.id   AF-A0A6N3A8S0-F1
#
_cell.length_a   1.000
_cell.length_b   1.000
_cell.length_c   1.000
_cell.angle_alpha   90.00
_cell.angle_beta   90.00
_cell.angle_gamma   90.00
#
_symmetry.space_group_name_H-M   'P 1'
#
loop_
_entity.id
_entity.type
_entity.pdbx_description
1 polymer ?
#
loop_
_entity_poly.entity_id
_entity_poly.type
_entity_poly.pdbx_seq_one_letter_code
_entity_poly.pdbx_strand_id
1 'polypeptide(L)'
;MTNFAFSMPRAGTITSISAYFSTTAALSLVGSTVTITATLYQSTAPNNSFTAVPGATVTLAPPLTGILSVGSISSGIVTGLNIAATAETRFLLVFTATASGLSLVNTVAGYASAGIAIN
;
A
#
# COMPACT_ATOMS: atom_id res chain seq x y z
N MET A 1 16.09 -1.96 9.87
CA MET A 1 15.41 -3.01 9.07
C MET A 1 15.12 -2.43 7.69
N THR A 2 15.23 -3.20 6.61
CA THR A 2 15.17 -2.67 5.22
C THR A 2 13.91 -3.08 4.44
N ASN A 3 13.25 -4.19 4.80
CA ASN A 3 11.92 -4.53 4.30
C ASN A 3 11.14 -5.34 5.36
N PHE A 4 9.81 -5.33 5.25
CA PHE A 4 8.89 -6.10 6.08
C PHE A 4 8.10 -7.09 5.20
N ALA A 5 8.82 -7.95 4.48
CA ALA A 5 8.21 -8.99 3.66
C ALA A 5 7.81 -10.22 4.50
N PHE A 6 6.80 -10.95 4.05
CA PHE A 6 6.38 -12.23 4.63
C PHE A 6 6.47 -13.34 3.58
N SER A 7 6.66 -14.59 4.02
CA SER A 7 6.78 -15.74 3.13
C SER A 7 5.52 -16.58 3.18
N MET A 8 5.05 -17.07 2.03
CA MET A 8 3.93 -17.99 1.94
C MET A 8 4.28 -19.33 2.61
N PRO A 9 3.54 -19.76 3.65
CA PRO A 9 3.79 -21.05 4.28
C PRO A 9 3.25 -22.23 3.46
N ARG A 10 2.31 -21.97 2.54
CA ARG A 10 1.71 -22.95 1.62
C ARG A 10 1.31 -22.27 0.32
N ALA A 11 1.00 -23.07 -0.69
CA ALA A 11 0.35 -22.56 -1.88
C ALA A 11 -1.09 -22.09 -1.58
N GLY A 12 -1.53 -21.06 -2.29
CA GLY A 12 -2.88 -20.50 -2.22
C GLY A 12 -3.12 -19.43 -3.29
N THR A 13 -4.29 -18.82 -3.26
CA THR A 13 -4.65 -17.74 -4.19
C THR A 13 -4.99 -16.47 -3.41
N ILE A 14 -4.33 -15.37 -3.75
CA ILE A 14 -4.67 -14.05 -3.21
C ILE A 14 -5.91 -13.54 -3.95
N THR A 15 -6.96 -13.22 -3.19
CA THR A 15 -8.29 -12.84 -3.72
C THR A 15 -8.67 -11.39 -3.45
N SER A 16 -8.10 -10.77 -2.43
CA SER A 16 -8.28 -9.35 -2.14
C SER A 16 -7.13 -8.77 -1.31
N ILE A 17 -6.95 -7.46 -1.40
CA ILE A 17 -6.03 -6.69 -0.57
C ILE A 17 -6.79 -5.47 -0.07
N SER A 18 -6.75 -5.25 1.25
CA SER A 18 -7.24 -4.03 1.90
C SER A 18 -6.07 -3.24 2.45
N ALA A 19 -6.17 -1.92 2.43
CA ALA A 19 -5.15 -1.03 2.94
C ALA A 19 -5.78 0.16 3.66
N TYR A 20 -5.07 0.64 4.68
CA TYR A 20 -5.50 1.72 5.55
C TYR A 20 -4.29 2.61 5.89
N PHE A 21 -4.52 3.91 5.93
CA PHE A 21 -3.54 4.91 6.32
C PHE A 21 -4.19 5.93 7.25
N SER A 22 -3.49 6.34 8.30
CA SER A 22 -3.89 7.45 9.17
C SER A 22 -2.73 8.39 9.47
N THR A 23 -2.95 9.70 9.40
CA THR A 23 -1.91 10.70 9.65
C THR A 23 -1.54 10.78 11.14
N THR A 24 -0.26 10.99 11.44
CA THR A 24 0.22 11.22 12.83
C THR A 24 0.57 12.67 13.11
N ALA A 25 0.57 13.53 12.10
CA ALA A 25 0.87 14.96 12.22
C ALA A 25 -0.14 15.77 11.39
N ALA A 26 -0.43 16.99 11.87
CA ALA A 26 -1.17 17.95 11.07
C ALA A 26 -0.28 18.49 9.94
N LEU A 27 -0.86 18.73 8.76
CA LEU A 27 -0.14 19.18 7.57
C LEU A 27 -1.05 20.00 6.67
N SER A 28 -0.56 21.11 6.13
CA SER A 28 -1.25 21.85 5.08
C SER A 28 -0.81 21.36 3.71
N LEU A 29 -1.75 20.82 2.96
CA LEU A 29 -1.68 20.45 1.54
C LEU A 29 -2.57 21.37 0.70
N VAL A 30 -2.80 22.62 1.11
CA VAL A 30 -3.64 23.54 0.33
C VAL A 30 -3.05 23.72 -1.08
N GLY A 31 -3.87 23.44 -2.10
CA GLY A 31 -3.43 23.45 -3.50
C GLY A 31 -2.59 22.24 -3.92
N SER A 32 -2.44 21.22 -3.07
CA SER A 32 -1.78 19.96 -3.38
C SER A 32 -2.67 18.77 -3.01
N THR A 33 -2.55 17.68 -3.77
CA THR A 33 -3.28 16.43 -3.50
C THR A 33 -2.28 15.29 -3.45
N VAL A 34 -2.27 14.54 -2.35
CA VAL A 34 -1.44 13.36 -2.16
C VAL A 34 -2.32 12.12 -2.24
N THR A 35 -2.03 11.26 -3.20
CA THR A 35 -2.68 9.95 -3.34
C THR A 35 -1.77 8.89 -2.73
N ILE A 36 -2.34 8.07 -1.84
CA ILE A 36 -1.63 6.93 -1.27
C ILE A 36 -2.07 5.66 -2.01
N THR A 37 -1.11 4.87 -2.46
CA THR A 37 -1.35 3.54 -3.02
C THR A 37 -0.61 2.49 -2.22
N ALA A 38 -1.19 1.31 -2.09
CA ALA A 38 -0.53 0.12 -1.58
C ALA A 38 -0.45 -0.92 -2.70
N THR A 39 0.76 -1.24 -3.14
CA THR A 39 1.00 -2.19 -4.23
C THR A 39 1.69 -3.43 -3.70
N LEU A 40 1.20 -4.60 -4.09
CA LEU A 40 1.82 -5.87 -3.75
C LEU A 40 3.01 -6.14 -4.68
N TYR A 41 4.13 -6.50 -4.08
CA TYR A 41 5.32 -6.95 -4.76
C TYR A 41 5.64 -8.38 -4.31
N GLN A 42 6.25 -9.17 -5.19
CA GLN A 42 6.59 -10.56 -4.92
C GLN A 42 8.04 -10.90 -5.30
N SER A 43 8.59 -11.90 -4.61
CA SER A 43 9.84 -12.57 -4.96
C SER A 43 9.56 -14.07 -5.00
N THR A 44 9.47 -14.62 -6.21
CA THR A 44 9.17 -16.06 -6.45
C THR A 44 10.42 -16.93 -6.36
N ALA A 45 11.60 -16.37 -6.62
CA ALA A 45 12.88 -16.95 -6.26
C ALA A 45 13.30 -16.32 -4.92
N PRO A 46 12.97 -16.93 -3.77
CA PRO A 46 12.91 -16.24 -2.48
C PRO A 46 14.21 -15.49 -2.14
N ASN A 47 14.19 -14.16 -2.34
CA ASN A 47 15.30 -13.26 -2.05
C ASN A 47 14.75 -11.84 -1.71
N ASN A 48 15.61 -10.82 -1.72
CA ASN A 48 15.23 -9.43 -1.42
C ASN A 48 14.99 -8.56 -2.68
N SER A 49 14.91 -9.17 -3.85
CA SER A 49 14.53 -8.53 -5.11
C SER A 49 13.07 -8.84 -5.40
N PHE A 50 12.24 -7.81 -5.51
CA PHE A 50 10.81 -7.96 -5.71
C PHE A 50 10.34 -7.28 -6.99
N THR A 51 9.31 -7.85 -7.61
CA THR A 51 8.62 -7.27 -8.77
C THR A 51 7.16 -7.00 -8.42
N ALA A 52 6.60 -5.92 -8.98
CA ALA A 52 5.19 -5.58 -8.75
C ALA A 52 4.28 -6.68 -9.31
N VAL A 53 3.26 -7.05 -8.55
CA VAL A 53 2.23 -7.99 -9.00
C VAL A 53 1.19 -7.23 -9.82
N PRO A 54 1.01 -7.55 -11.12
CA PRO A 54 0.06 -6.84 -11.97
C PRO A 54 -1.37 -6.87 -11.41
N GLY A 55 -2.03 -5.72 -11.39
CA GLY A 55 -3.41 -5.58 -10.89
C GLY A 55 -3.56 -5.58 -9.36
N ALA A 56 -2.50 -5.83 -8.60
CA ALA A 56 -2.54 -5.92 -7.13
C ALA A 56 -2.21 -4.58 -6.45
N THR A 57 -2.95 -3.53 -6.81
CA THR A 57 -2.79 -2.19 -6.25
C THR A 57 -4.09 -1.70 -5.63
N VAL A 58 -4.02 -1.25 -4.38
CA VAL A 58 -5.09 -0.54 -3.69
C VAL A 58 -4.80 0.95 -3.77
N THR A 59 -5.70 1.71 -4.37
CA THR A 59 -5.69 3.19 -4.27
C THR A 59 -6.55 3.58 -3.07
N LEU A 60 -5.95 4.26 -2.10
CA LEU A 60 -6.67 4.66 -0.89
C LEU A 60 -7.46 5.94 -1.17
N ALA A 61 -8.66 6.00 -0.60
CA ALA A 61 -9.55 7.15 -0.66
C ALA A 61 -10.08 7.52 0.75
N PRO A 62 -10.37 8.80 1.01
CA PRO A 62 -10.13 9.96 0.14
C PRO A 62 -8.63 10.26 -0.04
N PRO A 63 -8.21 10.89 -1.13
CA PRO A 63 -6.86 11.42 -1.23
C PRO A 63 -6.65 12.53 -0.19
N LEU A 64 -5.40 12.73 0.22
CA LEU A 64 -5.06 13.72 1.23
C LEU A 64 -4.88 15.10 0.58
N THR A 65 -5.65 16.09 1.02
CA THR A 65 -5.60 17.45 0.49
C THR A 65 -6.11 18.45 1.53
N GLY A 66 -5.91 19.74 1.29
CA GLY A 66 -6.36 20.81 2.18
C GLY A 66 -5.59 20.78 3.52
N ILE A 67 -6.26 21.07 4.63
CA ILE A 67 -5.64 21.05 5.95
C ILE A 67 -5.93 19.69 6.59
N LEU A 68 -4.89 18.87 6.78
CA LEU A 68 -4.96 17.59 7.46
C LEU A 68 -4.83 17.78 8.96
N SER A 69 -5.74 17.16 9.72
CA SER A 69 -5.59 16.96 11.16
C SER A 69 -4.86 15.64 11.45
N VAL A 70 -4.39 15.47 12.69
CA VAL A 70 -3.96 14.15 13.18
C VAL A 70 -5.14 13.19 13.12
N GLY A 71 -4.89 11.97 12.66
CA GLY A 71 -5.92 10.95 12.50
C GLY A 71 -6.78 11.13 11.25
N SER A 72 -6.36 11.94 10.26
CA SER A 72 -6.99 11.94 8.93
C SER A 72 -6.78 10.58 8.27
N ILE A 73 -7.84 9.99 7.73
CA ILE A 73 -7.85 8.59 7.25
C ILE A 73 -7.98 8.53 5.74
N SER A 74 -7.27 7.57 5.15
CA SER A 74 -7.49 7.10 3.78
C SER A 74 -7.49 5.56 3.79
N SER A 75 -8.41 4.92 3.07
CA SER A 75 -8.49 3.46 3.03
C SER A 75 -9.02 2.96 1.70
N GLY A 76 -8.84 1.68 1.42
CA GLY A 76 -9.33 1.06 0.19
C GLY A 76 -9.23 -0.46 0.22
N ILE A 77 -9.87 -1.08 -0.76
CA ILE A 77 -9.81 -2.50 -1.01
C ILE A 77 -9.82 -2.76 -2.51
N VAL A 78 -9.01 -3.72 -2.97
CA VAL A 78 -9.12 -4.34 -4.29
C VAL A 78 -9.59 -5.78 -4.10
N THR A 79 -10.61 -6.19 -4.82
CA THR A 79 -11.23 -7.52 -4.75
C THR A 79 -11.22 -8.18 -6.13
N GLY A 80 -11.62 -9.45 -6.21
CA GLY A 80 -11.67 -10.18 -7.47
C GLY A 80 -10.28 -10.51 -8.04
N LEU A 81 -9.24 -10.48 -7.19
CA LEU A 81 -7.91 -10.90 -7.58
C LEU A 81 -7.88 -12.42 -7.79
N ASN A 82 -7.01 -12.85 -8.70
CA ASN A 82 -6.73 -14.26 -8.94
C ASN A 82 -5.22 -14.47 -9.11
N ILE A 83 -4.47 -14.19 -8.03
CA ILE A 83 -3.01 -14.23 -8.05
C ILE A 83 -2.57 -15.52 -7.36
N ALA A 84 -1.96 -16.42 -8.14
CA ALA A 84 -1.38 -17.64 -7.60
C ALA A 84 -0.17 -17.30 -6.73
N ALA A 85 -0.14 -17.84 -5.52
CA ALA A 85 0.96 -17.74 -4.59
C ALA A 85 1.45 -19.16 -4.28
N THR A 86 2.68 -19.48 -4.66
CA THR A 86 3.29 -20.77 -4.28
C THR A 86 3.89 -20.67 -2.89
N ALA A 87 4.10 -21.82 -2.24
CA ALA A 87 4.89 -21.87 -1.01
C ALA A 87 6.24 -21.17 -1.22
N GLU A 88 6.72 -20.53 -0.16
CA GLU A 88 7.97 -19.75 -0.09
C GLU A 88 8.02 -18.46 -0.93
N THR A 89 7.00 -18.18 -1.76
CA THR A 89 6.90 -16.85 -2.39
C THR A 89 6.88 -15.78 -1.31
N ARG A 90 7.80 -14.81 -1.41
CA ARG A 90 7.86 -13.68 -0.49
C ARG A 90 7.02 -12.55 -1.03
N PHE A 91 6.20 -11.95 -0.19
CA PHE A 91 5.38 -10.80 -0.53
C PHE A 91 5.78 -9.59 0.32
N LEU A 92 5.79 -8.43 -0.34
CA LEU A 92 6.04 -7.14 0.26
C LEU A 92 4.96 -6.18 -0.21
N LEU A 93 4.26 -5.55 0.72
CA LEU A 93 3.31 -4.48 0.38
C LEU A 93 4.00 -3.13 0.52
N VAL A 94 4.04 -2.37 -0.57
CA VAL A 94 4.72 -1.07 -0.62
C VAL A 94 3.68 0.04 -0.68
N PHE A 95 3.72 0.93 0.32
CA PHE A 95 2.94 2.15 0.32
C PHE A 95 3.70 3.26 -0.40
N THR A 96 3.06 3.90 -1.38
CA THR A 96 3.61 5.05 -2.12
C THR A 96 2.69 6.24 -1.92
N ALA A 97 3.27 7.42 -1.72
CA ALA A 97 2.56 8.69 -1.71
C ALA A 97 2.99 9.50 -2.92
N THR A 98 2.06 9.79 -3.84
CA THR A 98 2.31 10.64 -5.01
C THR A 98 1.57 11.95 -4.86
N ALA A 99 2.28 13.06 -5.05
CA ALA A 99 1.72 14.40 -4.98
C ALA A 99 1.45 14.94 -6.39
N SER A 100 0.36 15.71 -6.52
CA SER A 100 0.07 16.56 -7.67
C SER A 100 -0.41 17.94 -7.18
N GLY A 101 -0.26 18.97 -8.01
CA GLY A 101 -0.66 20.34 -7.67
C GLY A 101 0.52 21.29 -7.48
N LEU A 102 0.34 22.29 -6.61
CA LEU A 102 1.27 23.42 -6.44
C LEU A 102 2.60 23.03 -5.81
N SER A 103 2.60 22.10 -4.85
CA SER A 103 3.81 21.55 -4.24
C SER A 103 3.86 20.05 -4.44
N LEU A 104 4.97 19.56 -4.99
CA LEU A 104 5.23 18.13 -5.18
C LEU A 104 6.05 17.54 -4.03
N VAL A 105 6.73 18.38 -3.24
CA VAL A 105 7.53 17.94 -2.10
C VAL A 105 6.68 18.08 -0.85
N ASN A 106 6.01 16.99 -0.48
CA ASN A 106 5.23 16.90 0.75
C ASN A 106 5.70 15.69 1.55
N THR A 107 5.88 15.84 2.86
CA THR A 107 6.16 14.73 3.77
C THR A 107 4.90 14.42 4.55
N VAL A 108 4.29 13.26 4.31
CA VAL A 108 3.13 12.78 5.06
C VAL A 108 3.60 11.69 6.03
N ALA A 109 3.44 11.93 7.33
CA ALA A 109 3.71 10.94 8.37
C ALA A 109 2.41 10.27 8.81
N GLY A 110 2.43 8.94 8.96
CA GLY A 110 1.24 8.19 9.32
C GLY A 110 1.50 6.72 9.64
N TYR A 111 0.46 6.07 10.15
CA TYR A 111 0.42 4.62 10.30
C TYR A 111 -0.17 3.99 9.04
N ALA A 112 0.52 3.01 8.48
CA ALA A 112 0.06 2.21 7.34
C ALA A 112 -0.16 0.76 7.79
N SER A 113 -1.31 0.20 7.41
CA SER A 113 -1.65 -1.20 7.69
C SER A 113 -2.43 -1.80 6.53
N ALA A 114 -2.38 -3.13 6.40
CA ALA A 114 -3.05 -3.82 5.32
C ALA A 114 -3.43 -5.26 5.70
N GLY A 115 -4.36 -5.83 4.93
CA GLY A 115 -4.73 -7.24 4.99
C GLY A 115 -4.76 -7.84 3.59
N ILE A 116 -4.34 -9.10 3.48
CA ILE A 116 -4.32 -9.86 2.22
C ILE A 116 -5.11 -11.15 2.45
N ALA A 117 -6.17 -11.36 1.66
CA ALA A 117 -6.98 -12.56 1.74
C ALA A 117 -6.38 -13.66 0.85
N ILE A 118 -6.18 -14.85 1.41
CA ILE A 118 -5.57 -16.01 0.74
C ILE A 118 -6.46 -17.23 0.98
N ASN A 119 -6.88 -17.90 -0.10
CA ASN A 119 -7.62 -19.17 -0.07
C ASN A 119 -6.68 -20.34 -0.38
#